data_AF-A0A7M2HCJ1-F1
#
_entry.id   AF-A0A7M2HCJ1-F1
#
_cell.length_a   1.000
_cell.length_b   1.000
_cell.length_c   1.000
_cell.angle_alpha   90.00
_cell.angle_beta   90.00
_cell.angle_gamma   90.00
#
_symmetry.space_group_name_H-M   'P 1'
#
loop_
_entity.id
_entity.type
_entity.pdbx_description
1 polymer ?
#
loop_
_entity_poly.entity_id
_entity_poly.type
_entity_poly.pdbx_seq_one_letter_code
_entity_poly.pdbx_strand_id
1 'polypeptide(L)'
;MKLTHIPYKEASLAAVAVAANEVNLAAGSLSSLRPYLENGKIRLIAVTTRSRSPVVPNVPSVAESGVAGFDAAVGIGFALPPGASQDVASRLHESLTEAMAAPGGFAAAIRATNQE
;
A
#
# COMPACT_ATOMS: atom_id res chain seq x y z
N MET A 1 10.43 -16.48 15.72
CA MET A 1 11.13 -15.20 15.50
C MET A 1 10.43 -14.13 16.34
N LYS A 2 11.17 -13.31 17.09
CA LYS A 2 10.60 -12.21 17.86
C LYS A 2 10.99 -10.90 17.19
N LEU A 3 10.02 -10.11 16.77
CA LEU A 3 10.22 -8.77 16.19
C LEU A 3 9.83 -7.72 17.23
N THR A 4 10.62 -6.66 17.34
CA THR A 4 10.32 -5.51 18.19
C THR A 4 9.85 -4.37 17.31
N HIS A 5 8.62 -3.90 17.53
CA HIS A 5 8.10 -2.75 16.78
C HIS A 5 8.78 -1.47 17.26
N ILE A 6 9.50 -0.79 16.36
CA ILE A 6 10.06 0.54 16.57
C ILE A 6 9.19 1.51 15.77
N PRO A 7 8.38 2.36 16.44
CA PRO A 7 7.48 3.25 15.74
C PRO A 7 8.25 4.41 15.11
N TYR A 8 8.03 4.62 13.81
CA TYR A 8 8.46 5.82 13.09
C TYR A 8 7.24 6.65 12.73
N LYS A 9 7.42 7.97 12.67
CA LYS A 9 6.33 8.90 12.33
C LYS A 9 5.79 8.67 10.92
N GLU A 10 6.66 8.29 9.99
CA GLU A 10 6.34 8.07 8.59
C GLU A 10 7.08 6.85 8.03
N ALA A 11 6.49 6.18 7.04
CA ALA A 11 7.09 5.00 6.40
C ALA A 11 8.44 5.30 5.71
N SER A 12 8.59 6.51 5.14
CA SER A 12 9.86 6.93 4.52
C SER A 12 10.99 7.05 5.53
N LEU A 13 10.71 7.45 6.78
CA LEU A 13 11.73 7.50 7.84
C LEU A 13 12.18 6.09 8.25
N ALA A 14 11.25 5.14 8.31
CA ALA A 14 11.59 3.73 8.55
C ALA A 14 12.45 3.15 7.41
N ALA A 15 12.20 3.55 6.16
CA ALA A 15 13.01 3.13 5.02
C ALA A 15 14.46 3.65 5.12
N VAL A 16 14.65 4.90 5.53
CA VAL A 16 15.98 5.47 5.82
C VAL A 16 16.69 4.67 6.90
N ALA A 17 15.99 4.32 7.98
CA ALA A 17 16.57 3.56 9.08
C ALA A 17 17.01 2.14 8.64
N VAL A 18 16.26 1.49 7.75
CA VAL A 18 16.69 0.21 7.14
C VAL A 18 17.92 0.43 6.25
N ALA A 19 17.90 1.45 5.38
CA ALA A 19 19.02 1.78 4.50
C ALA A 19 20.31 2.12 5.28
N ALA A 20 20.18 2.67 6.48
CA ALA A 20 21.27 3.00 7.39
C ALA A 20 21.71 1.81 8.29
N ASN A 21 21.03 0.65 8.21
CA ASN A 21 21.20 -0.50 9.10
C ASN A 21 20.87 -0.24 10.58
N GLU A 22 20.07 0.79 10.88
CA GLU A 22 19.58 1.04 12.25
C GLU A 22 18.50 0.04 12.65
N VAL A 23 17.68 -0.41 11.68
CA VAL A 23 16.67 -1.46 11.87
C VAL A 23 16.76 -2.49 10.75
N ASN A 24 16.41 -3.74 11.06
CA ASN A 24 16.53 -4.84 10.09
C ASN A 24 15.38 -4.90 9.07
N LEU A 25 14.21 -4.36 9.42
CA LEU A 25 12.99 -4.49 8.64
C LEU A 25 12.09 -3.28 8.88
N ALA A 26 11.44 -2.82 7.82
CA ALA A 26 10.36 -1.84 7.86
C ALA A 26 9.17 -2.35 7.05
N ALA A 27 7.97 -1.90 7.44
CA ALA A 27 6.74 -2.08 6.67
C ALA A 27 6.22 -0.71 6.24
N GLY A 28 5.75 -0.60 5.00
CA GLY A 28 5.29 0.66 4.43
C GLY A 28 4.63 0.48 3.07
N SER A 29 4.07 1.56 2.51
CA SER A 29 3.54 1.57 1.14
C SER A 29 4.67 1.52 0.12
N LEU A 30 4.41 0.89 -1.02
CA LEU A 30 5.39 0.76 -2.10
C LEU A 30 5.90 2.13 -2.58
N SER A 31 5.00 3.11 -2.67
CA SER A 31 5.31 4.50 -3.04
C SER A 31 6.30 5.17 -2.08
N SER A 32 6.19 4.94 -0.77
CA SER A 32 7.13 5.50 0.21
C SER A 32 8.50 4.82 0.22
N LEU A 33 8.56 3.54 -0.18
CA LEU A 33 9.79 2.74 -0.17
C LEU A 33 10.59 2.83 -1.48
N ARG A 34 9.92 3.15 -2.59
CA ARG A 34 10.49 3.10 -3.95
C ARG A 34 11.84 3.83 -4.13
N PRO A 35 12.05 5.07 -3.64
CA PRO A 35 13.34 5.75 -3.81
C PRO A 35 14.53 4.98 -3.22
N TYR A 36 14.28 4.14 -2.22
CA TYR A 36 15.29 3.29 -1.57
C TYR A 36 15.41 1.90 -2.19
N LEU A 37 14.39 1.46 -2.95
CA LEU A 37 14.44 0.22 -3.73
C LEU A 37 15.28 0.42 -4.99
N GLU A 38 15.07 1.53 -5.69
CA GLU A 38 15.76 1.85 -6.96
C GLU A 38 17.27 2.06 -6.79
N ASN A 39 17.67 2.66 -5.66
CA ASN A 39 19.09 2.86 -5.34
C ASN A 39 19.76 1.62 -4.70
N GLY A 40 19.03 0.51 -4.58
CA GLY A 40 19.51 -0.76 -4.04
C GLY A 40 19.84 -0.74 -2.54
N LYS A 41 19.43 0.31 -1.80
CA LYS A 41 19.71 0.42 -0.36
C LYS A 41 18.80 -0.45 0.49
N ILE A 42 17.59 -0.74 0.02
CA ILE A 42 16.69 -1.70 0.65
C ILE A 42 16.23 -2.73 -0.38
N ARG A 43 15.76 -3.88 0.10
CA ARG A 43 15.21 -4.96 -0.72
C ARG A 43 13.79 -5.27 -0.28
N LEU A 44 12.86 -5.34 -1.23
CA LEU A 44 11.50 -5.79 -0.98
C LEU A 44 11.49 -7.31 -0.79
N ILE A 45 10.98 -7.80 0.34
CA ILE A 45 11.00 -9.23 0.70
C ILE A 45 9.63 -9.92 0.64
N ALA A 46 8.55 -9.17 0.87
CA ALA A 46 7.19 -9.66 0.81
C ALA A 46 6.20 -8.51 0.60
N VAL A 47 5.05 -8.80 0.01
CA VAL A 47 3.88 -7.90 0.01
C VAL A 47 2.89 -8.31 1.10
N THR A 48 2.20 -7.34 1.70
CA THR A 48 1.24 -7.56 2.79
C THR A 48 -0.17 -7.89 2.31
N THR A 49 -0.43 -7.78 1.01
CA THR A 49 -1.69 -8.20 0.39
C THR A 49 -1.79 -9.72 0.36
N ARG A 50 -3.01 -10.26 0.40
CA ARG A 50 -3.28 -11.70 0.32
C ARG A 50 -2.52 -12.42 -0.79
N SER A 51 -2.49 -11.83 -1.98
CA SER A 51 -1.78 -12.32 -3.17
C SER A 51 -0.67 -11.36 -3.58
N ARG A 52 0.23 -11.83 -4.46
CA ARG A 52 1.25 -10.97 -5.09
C ARG A 52 0.63 -9.75 -5.76
N SER A 53 1.33 -8.64 -5.69
CA SER A 53 0.93 -7.43 -6.41
C SER A 53 1.33 -7.54 -7.89
N PRO A 54 0.45 -7.18 -8.85
CA PRO A 54 0.81 -7.11 -10.27
C PRO A 54 1.98 -6.15 -10.56
N VAL A 55 2.22 -5.17 -9.68
CA VAL A 55 3.33 -4.20 -9.81
C VAL A 55 4.68 -4.84 -9.47
N VAL A 56 4.70 -5.79 -8.53
CA VAL A 56 5.91 -6.50 -8.08
C VAL A 56 5.68 -8.01 -8.11
N PRO A 57 5.44 -8.61 -9.29
CA PRO A 57 4.99 -10.00 -9.41
C PRO A 57 6.03 -11.02 -8.91
N ASN A 58 7.30 -10.62 -8.87
CA ASN A 58 8.40 -11.47 -8.40
C ASN A 58 8.47 -11.55 -6.87
N VAL A 59 7.81 -10.65 -6.15
CA VAL A 59 7.81 -10.62 -4.69
C VAL A 59 6.64 -11.43 -4.14
N PRO A 60 6.90 -12.41 -3.23
CA PRO A 60 5.84 -13.23 -2.65
C PRO A 60 4.95 -12.42 -1.70
N SER A 61 3.75 -12.93 -1.41
CA SER A 61 2.98 -12.40 -0.27
C SER A 61 3.54 -12.94 1.05
N VAL A 62 3.21 -12.26 2.16
CA VAL A 62 3.49 -12.76 3.50
C VAL A 62 2.77 -14.11 3.74
N ALA A 63 1.60 -14.29 3.13
CA ALA A 63 0.87 -15.56 3.17
C ALA A 63 1.63 -16.69 2.46
N GLU A 64 2.23 -16.43 1.30
CA GLU A 64 3.11 -17.37 0.59
C GLU A 64 4.43 -17.64 1.34
N SER A 65 4.85 -16.69 2.20
CA SER A 65 6.12 -16.75 2.94
C SER A 65 6.00 -17.48 4.29
N GLY A 66 4.85 -18.11 4.56
CA GLY A 66 4.67 -18.99 5.72
C GLY A 66 3.69 -18.48 6.80
N VAL A 67 3.01 -17.36 6.57
CA VAL A 67 1.97 -16.86 7.50
C VAL A 67 0.59 -16.98 6.86
N ALA A 68 0.04 -18.19 6.87
CA ALA A 68 -1.25 -18.48 6.26
C ALA A 68 -2.36 -17.52 6.76
N GLY A 69 -3.18 -17.02 5.83
CA GLY A 69 -4.27 -16.08 6.14
C GLY A 69 -3.83 -14.63 6.37
N PHE A 70 -2.55 -14.30 6.22
CA PHE A 70 -2.09 -12.92 6.33
C PHE A 70 -2.63 -12.05 5.19
N ASP A 71 -3.42 -11.05 5.55
CA ASP A 71 -3.88 -10.00 4.65
C ASP A 71 -3.97 -8.68 5.42
N ALA A 72 -3.08 -7.76 5.09
CA ALA A 72 -3.05 -6.41 5.62
C ALA A 72 -3.01 -5.41 4.46
N ALA A 73 -3.91 -5.61 3.50
CA ALA A 73 -4.14 -4.66 2.42
C ALA A 73 -4.65 -3.33 2.99
N VAL A 74 -3.97 -2.23 2.63
CA VAL A 74 -4.42 -0.89 2.99
C VAL A 74 -5.44 -0.42 1.95
N GLY A 75 -6.71 -0.40 2.33
CA GLY A 75 -7.79 0.18 1.54
C GLY A 75 -7.98 1.66 1.86
N ILE A 76 -8.05 2.51 0.84
CA ILE A 76 -8.49 3.91 0.97
C ILE A 76 -9.94 3.95 0.48
N GLY A 77 -10.81 4.58 1.25
CA GLY A 77 -12.22 4.72 0.93
C GLY A 77 -12.78 6.06 1.37
N PHE A 78 -14.01 6.32 0.95
CA PHE A 78 -14.76 7.50 1.36
C PHE A 78 -15.76 7.09 2.45
N ALA A 79 -15.86 7.90 3.50
CA ALA A 79 -16.84 7.72 4.56
C ALA A 79 -17.86 8.87 4.52
N LEU A 80 -19.12 8.54 4.79
CA LEU A 80 -20.19 9.51 4.93
C LEU A 80 -20.52 9.74 6.41
N PRO A 81 -21.00 10.95 6.78
CA PRO A 81 -21.45 11.21 8.14
C PRO A 81 -22.60 10.27 8.56
N PRO A 82 -22.75 10.01 9.87
CA PRO A 82 -23.90 9.30 10.40
C PRO A 82 -25.22 9.99 9.98
N GLY A 83 -26.17 9.22 9.46
CA GLY A 83 -27.47 9.74 9.01
C GLY A 83 -27.52 10.23 7.56
N ALA A 84 -26.44 10.09 6.79
CA ALA A 84 -26.48 10.34 5.35
C ALA A 84 -27.56 9.46 4.68
N SER A 85 -28.44 10.09 3.90
CA SER A 85 -29.49 9.37 3.17
C SER A 85 -28.88 8.44 2.12
N GLN A 86 -29.58 7.34 1.82
CA GLN A 86 -29.16 6.40 0.77
C GLN A 86 -29.02 7.06 -0.60
N ASP A 87 -29.85 8.07 -0.93
CA ASP A 87 -29.76 8.80 -2.20
C ASP A 87 -28.40 9.52 -2.37
N VAL A 88 -27.92 10.18 -1.30
CA VAL A 88 -26.59 10.82 -1.29
C VAL A 88 -25.48 9.79 -1.43
N ALA A 89 -25.61 8.63 -0.76
CA ALA A 89 -24.62 7.56 -0.87
C ALA A 89 -24.57 6.97 -2.28
N SER A 90 -25.72 6.72 -2.91
CA SER A 90 -25.81 6.23 -4.28
C SER A 90 -25.21 7.22 -5.28
N ARG A 91 -25.56 8.51 -5.17
CA ARG A 91 -25.00 9.56 -6.03
C ARG A 91 -23.49 9.67 -5.90
N LEU A 92 -22.96 9.65 -4.67
CA LEU A 92 -21.51 9.67 -4.44
C LEU A 92 -20.84 8.43 -5.04
N HIS A 93 -21.44 7.25 -4.86
CA HIS A 93 -20.91 6.01 -5.42
C HIS A 93 -20.88 6.04 -6.96
N GLU A 94 -21.95 6.51 -7.59
CA GLU A 94 -22.05 6.65 -9.06
C GLU A 94 -20.99 7.62 -9.59
N SER A 95 -20.89 8.82 -9.00
CA SER A 95 -19.89 9.82 -9.41
C SER A 95 -18.45 9.33 -9.21
N LEU A 96 -18.16 8.63 -8.11
CA LEU A 96 -16.84 8.05 -7.86
C LEU A 96 -16.52 6.95 -8.87
N THR A 97 -17.49 6.10 -9.19
CA THR A 97 -17.32 5.01 -10.16
C THR A 97 -17.06 5.57 -11.55
N GLU A 98 -17.78 6.61 -11.97
CA GLU A 98 -17.56 7.30 -13.23
C GLU A 98 -16.16 7.94 -13.28
N ALA A 99 -15.75 8.66 -12.22
CA ALA A 99 -14.43 9.27 -12.13
C ALA A 99 -13.28 8.26 -12.14
N MET A 100 -13.50 7.07 -11.57
CA MET A 100 -12.54 5.96 -11.61
C MET A 100 -12.46 5.28 -12.99
N ALA A 101 -13.57 5.25 -13.74
CA ALA A 101 -13.61 4.66 -15.07
C ALA A 101 -13.12 5.61 -16.18
N ALA A 102 -13.05 6.92 -15.91
CA ALA A 102 -12.62 7.93 -16.87
C ALA A 102 -11.20 7.65 -17.43
N PRO A 103 -10.99 7.67 -18.76
CA PRO A 103 -9.66 7.52 -19.36
C PRO A 103 -8.70 8.62 -18.91
N GLY A 104 -7.53 8.25 -18.37
CA GLY A 104 -6.60 9.21 -17.77
C GLY A 104 -7.07 9.80 -16.43
N GLY A 105 -8.20 9.33 -15.91
CA GLY A 105 -8.79 9.78 -14.66
C GLY A 105 -8.11 9.23 -13.40
N PHE A 106 -8.79 9.39 -12.26
CA PHE A 106 -8.22 9.15 -10.94
C PHE A 106 -7.66 7.73 -10.74
N ALA A 107 -8.29 6.70 -11.33
CA ALA A 107 -7.77 5.33 -11.26
C ALA A 107 -6.46 5.12 -12.04
N ALA A 108 -6.28 5.82 -13.17
CA ALA A 108 -5.02 5.80 -13.91
C ALA A 108 -3.92 6.52 -13.11
N ALA A 109 -4.25 7.65 -12.48
CA ALA A 109 -3.32 8.38 -11.62
C ALA A 109 -2.86 7.56 -10.39
N ILE A 110 -3.78 6.89 -9.68
CA ILE A 110 -3.44 6.01 -8.54
C ILE A 110 -2.57 4.83 -8.98
N ARG A 111 -2.86 4.24 -10.14
CA ARG A 111 -2.02 3.17 -10.69
C ARG A 111 -0.63 3.70 -11.04
N ALA A 112 -0.53 4.86 -11.69
CA ALA A 112 0.73 5.51 -12.01
C ALA A 112 1.56 5.85 -10.76
N THR A 113 0.94 6.39 -9.68
CA THR A 113 1.69 6.71 -8.46
C THR A 113 2.33 5.45 -7.83
N ASN A 114 1.65 4.30 -7.96
CA ASN A 114 2.15 3.02 -7.49
C ASN A 114 3.02 2.27 -8.51
N GLN A 115 3.16 2.77 -9.75
CA GLN A 115 3.86 2.11 -10.86
C GLN A 115 5.09 2.88 -11.40
N GLU A 116 5.22 4.18 -11.10
CA GLU A 116 6.39 5.01 -11.51
C GLU A 116 7.47 5.08 -10.44
#